data_AF-A0AAE3J8Z8-F1
#
_entry.id   AF-A0AAE3J8Z8-F1
#
_cell.length_a   1.000
_cell.length_b   1.000
_cell.length_c   1.000
_cell.angle_alpha   90.00
_cell.angle_beta   90.00
_cell.angle_gamma   90.00
#
_symmetry.space_group_name_H-M   'P 1'
#
loop_
_entity.id
_entity.type
_entity.pdbx_description
1 polymer ?
#
loop_
_entity_poly.entity_id
_entity_poly.type
_entity_poly.pdbx_seq_one_letter_code
_entity_poly.pdbx_strand_id
1 'polypeptide(L)' 'MDKKKIDRINELAKKARSSDGLTPEEMTERAKLREEYLNAIRQNFKQTLDNIEIIDKGE' A
#
# COMPACT_ATOMS: atom_id res chain seq x y z
N MET A 1 -2.02 -8.74 -2.51
CA MET A 1 -0.67 -8.22 -2.21
C MET A 1 -0.01 -9.16 -1.22
N ASP A 2 1.15 -9.72 -1.54
CA ASP A 2 1.86 -10.65 -0.66
C ASP A 2 2.63 -9.93 0.45
N LYS A 3 2.71 -10.57 1.63
CA LYS A 3 3.49 -10.08 2.78
C LYS A 3 4.95 -9.78 2.41
N LYS A 4 5.56 -10.64 1.58
CA LYS A 4 6.93 -10.46 1.05
C LYS A 4 7.12 -9.13 0.30
N LYS A 5 6.12 -8.69 -0.48
CA LYS A 5 6.19 -7.42 -1.22
C LYS A 5 6.06 -6.22 -0.29
N ILE A 6 5.25 -6.34 0.78
CA ILE A 6 5.11 -5.31 1.81
C ILE A 6 6.41 -5.18 2.61
N ASP A 7 7.02 -6.30 2.99
CA ASP A 7 8.32 -6.32 3.67
C ASP A 7 9.40 -5.63 2.80
N ARG A 8 9.41 -5.92 1.50
CA ARG A 8 10.31 -5.27 0.54
C ARG A 8 10.09 -3.75 0.45
N ILE A 9 8.84 -3.27 0.44
CA ILE A 9 8.54 -1.83 0.49
C ILE A 9 9.12 -1.19 1.77
N ASN A 10 9.02 -1.88 2.91
CA ASN A 10 9.54 -1.39 4.19
C ASN A 10 11.07 -1.37 4.21
N GLU A 11 11.74 -2.38 3.65
CA GLU A 11 13.20 -2.38 3.47
C GLU A 11 13.66 -1.21 2.61
N LEU A 12 13.03 -1.02 1.44
CA LEU A 12 13.33 0.10 0.54
C LEU A 12 13.04 1.46 1.21
N ALA A 13 11.99 1.54 2.03
CA ALA A 13 11.69 2.76 2.79
C ALA A 13 12.71 3.04 3.90
N LYS A 14 13.22 2.00 4.56
CA LYS A 14 14.29 2.12 5.56
C LYS A 14 15.58 2.56 4.90
N LYS A 15 15.95 1.95 3.76
CA LYS A 15 17.13 2.31 2.98
C LYS A 15 17.07 3.74 2.45
N ALA A 16 15.89 4.20 2.01
CA ALA A 16 15.68 5.59 1.60
C ALA A 16 15.96 6.63 2.72
N ARG A 17 15.81 6.22 3.98
CA ARG A 17 16.08 7.07 5.16
C ARG A 17 17.53 6.97 5.61
N SER A 18 18.29 6.00 5.11
CA SER A 18 19.72 5.86 5.37
C SER A 18 20.51 6.90 4.55
N SER A 19 21.73 7.21 4.99
CA SER A 19 22.62 8.17 4.33
C SER A 19 22.94 7.80 2.88
N ASP A 20 22.92 6.51 2.53
CA ASP A 20 23.15 6.01 1.17
C ASP A 20 21.97 6.25 0.21
N GLY A 21 20.77 6.54 0.74
CA GLY A 21 19.56 6.74 -0.06
C GLY A 21 19.13 5.51 -0.86
N LEU A 22 18.28 5.74 -1.87
CA LEU A 22 17.86 4.71 -2.83
C LEU A 22 18.59 4.92 -4.15
N THR A 23 19.01 3.82 -4.79
CA THR A 23 19.46 3.90 -6.19
C THR A 23 18.26 4.15 -7.12
N PRO A 24 18.48 4.63 -8.36
CA PRO A 24 17.40 4.84 -9.34
C PRO A 24 16.57 3.58 -9.63
N GLU A 25 17.22 2.42 -9.63
CA GLU A 25 16.57 1.12 -9.80
C GLU A 25 15.66 0.79 -8.62
N GLU A 26 16.14 1.01 -7.40
CA GLU A 26 15.37 0.79 -6.17
C GLU A 26 14.22 1.78 -6.00
N MET A 27 14.39 3.03 -6.46
CA MET A 27 13.29 4.00 -6.52
C MET A 27 12.16 3.51 -7.44
N THR A 28 12.53 2.96 -8.60
CA THR A 28 11.58 2.41 -9.58
C THR A 28 10.89 1.17 -9.02
N GLU A 29 11.64 0.27 -8.40
CA GLU A 29 11.10 -0.92 -7.70
C GLU A 29 10.10 -0.51 -6.61
N ARG A 30 10.49 0.45 -5.75
CA ARG A 30 9.64 0.97 -4.69
C ARG A 30 8.36 1.61 -5.23
N ALA A 31 8.45 2.38 -6.30
CA ALA A 31 7.29 3.03 -6.92
C ALA A 31 6.30 1.99 -7.45
N LYS A 32 6.79 0.99 -8.20
CA LYS A 32 5.97 -0.10 -8.73
C LYS A 32 5.30 -0.90 -7.61
N LEU A 33 6.04 -1.25 -6.56
CA LEU A 33 5.50 -1.97 -5.40
C LEU A 33 4.45 -1.14 -4.65
N ARG A 34 4.66 0.17 -4.51
CA ARG A 34 3.66 1.06 -3.88
C ARG A 34 2.39 1.19 -4.70
N GLU A 35 2.49 1.27 -6.02
CA GLU A 35 1.32 1.32 -6.89
C GLU A 35 0.47 0.05 -6.74
N GLU A 36 1.11 -1.12 -6.77
CA GLU A 36 0.43 -2.40 -6.56
C GLU A 36 -0.26 -2.46 -5.19
N TYR A 37 0.42 -1.99 -4.14
CA TYR A 37 -0.14 -1.91 -2.78
C TYR A 37 -1.38 -1.00 -2.72
N LEU A 38 -1.30 0.19 -3.30
CA LEU A 38 -2.40 1.15 -3.31
C LEU A 38 -3.60 0.62 -4.08
N ASN A 39 -3.37 -0.07 -5.21
CA ASN A 39 -4.46 -0.68 -5.96
C ASN A 39 -5.13 -1.81 -5.16
N ALA A 40 -4.36 -2.66 -4.49
CA ALA A 40 -4.91 -3.69 -3.61
C ALA A 40 -5.74 -3.08 -2.46
N ILE A 41 -5.26 -2.00 -1.83
CA ILE A 41 -6.02 -1.28 -0.80
C ILE A 41 -7.29 -0.67 -1.37
N ARG A 42 -7.23 0.02 -2.50
CA ARG A 42 -8.42 0.66 -3.10
C ARG A 42 -9.51 -0.35 -3.40
N GLN A 43 -9.14 -1.52 -3.92
CA GLN A 43 -10.10 -2.61 -4.16
C GLN A 43 -10.70 -3.14 -2.86
N ASN A 44 -9.87 -3.38 -1.84
CA ASN A 44 -10.35 -3.85 -0.54
C ASN A 44 -11.25 -2.81 0.15
N PHE A 45 -10.86 -1.54 0.11
CA PHE A 45 -11.63 -0.44 0.70
C PHE A 45 -12.97 -0.23 0.01
N LYS A 46 -13.01 -0.34 -1.33
CA LYS A 46 -14.27 -0.31 -2.09
C LYS A 46 -15.20 -1.45 -1.65
N GLN A 47 -14.69 -2.68 -1.55
CA GLN A 47 -15.46 -3.80 -1.03
C GLN A 47 -15.96 -3.53 0.40
N THR A 48 -15.13 -2.96 1.28
CA THR A 48 -15.56 -2.60 2.63
C THR A 48 -16.71 -1.60 2.60
N LEU A 49 -16.60 -0.51 1.82
CA LEU A 49 -17.65 0.50 1.67
C LEU A 49 -18.94 -0.08 1.09
N ASP A 50 -18.85 -0.96 0.10
CA ASP A 50 -20.01 -1.62 -0.51
C ASP A 50 -20.77 -2.51 0.50
N ASN A 51 -20.08 -2.97 1.57
CA ASN A 51 -20.69 -3.75 2.66
C ASN A 51 -21.15 -2.89 3.85
N ILE A 52 -21.01 -1.56 3.80
CA ILE A 52 -21.52 -0.68 4.87
C ILE A 52 -23.02 -0.45 4.62
N GLU A 53 -23.85 -1.08 5.45
CA GLU A 53 -25.27 -0.80 5.53
C GLU A 53 -25.51 0.36 6.51
N ILE A 54 -26.07 1.47 6.02
CA ILE A 54 -26.50 2.58 6.89
C ILE A 54 -27.86 2.20 7.47
N ILE A 55 -27.87 1.75 8.72
CA ILE A 55 -29.11 1.53 9.46
C ILE A 55 -29.55 2.86 10.04
N ASP A 56 -30.46 3.54 9.35
CA ASP A 56 -31.22 4.64 9.91
C ASP A 56 -32.20 4.07 10.95
N LYS A 57 -31.92 4.30 12.23
CA LYS A 57 -32.87 3.98 13.30
C LYS A 57 -33.89 5.10 13.33
N GLY A 58 -34.88 5.00 12.44
CA GLY A 58 -36.07 5.85 12.49
C GLY A 58 -36.78 5.66 13.84
N GLU A 59 -36.89 6.76 14.58
CA GLU A 59 -37.87 6.96 15.64
C GLU A 59 -39.25 7.26 15.06
#